data_AF-A0A953GJJ6-F1
#
_entry.id   AF-A0A953GJJ6-F1
#
_cell.length_a   1.000
_cell.length_b   1.000
_cell.length_c   1.000
_cell.angle_alpha   90.00
_cell.angle_beta   90.00
_cell.angle_gamma   90.00
#
_symmetry.space_group_name_H-M   'P 1'
#
loop_
_entity.id
_entity.type
_entity.pdbx_description
1 polymer ?
#
loop_
_entity_poly.entity_id
_entity_poly.type
_entity_poly.pdbx_seq_one_letter_code
_entity_poly.pdbx_strand_id
1 'polypeptide(L)'
;MLGFYQPFASWTHLLAALITLSTGFMLLRKGWGNKLRVASLVVFMICFLFMFSMSGIYHALEPGFGRQVFRRLDYAAIYTMIAGTATPIHIIFFRGWRRWGVLLFLWFVAIVGLLLTIILIDNMPEWLTLTIFISMGWSAIISMIHAWKLYGFQRISLALYGGVAYTVGAFIDFMRIDGPFPGITGHHEIFHLFVVLGAAMHWKLIYNWAQQPTHKKLIFMVREKSEFELIARAVGENIRISATSRQDLRRRVKEYIDLRFHPCLVPRKVRFRYYKDIMMDLHQ
;
A
#
# COMPACT_ATOMS: atom_id res chain seq x y z
N MET A 1 -25.30 -2.39 23.49
CA MET A 1 -24.14 -3.03 24.14
C MET A 1 -22.88 -2.22 23.78
N LEU A 2 -22.11 -1.77 24.78
CA LEU A 2 -20.87 -0.96 24.70
C LEU A 2 -20.96 0.55 24.38
N GLY A 3 -22.15 1.16 24.27
CA GLY A 3 -22.28 2.62 24.07
C GLY A 3 -21.97 3.10 22.64
N PHE A 4 -21.84 2.18 21.68
CA PHE A 4 -21.70 2.51 20.26
C PHE A 4 -23.09 2.70 19.62
N TYR A 5 -23.26 3.76 18.82
CA TYR A 5 -24.52 4.03 18.13
C TYR A 5 -24.84 2.99 17.05
N GLN A 6 -23.86 2.62 16.22
CA GLN A 6 -23.95 1.58 15.20
C GLN A 6 -22.84 0.54 15.43
N PRO A 7 -23.06 -0.44 16.32
CA PRO A 7 -22.00 -1.28 16.85
C PRO A 7 -21.32 -2.13 15.79
N PHE A 8 -22.06 -2.78 14.88
CA PHE A 8 -21.45 -3.66 13.87
C PHE A 8 -20.55 -2.87 12.89
N ALA A 9 -21.08 -1.80 12.31
CA ALA A 9 -20.33 -0.92 11.40
C ALA A 9 -19.08 -0.34 12.07
N SER A 10 -19.18 0.06 13.34
CA SER A 10 -18.03 0.55 14.11
C SER A 10 -16.98 -0.54 14.36
N TRP A 11 -17.38 -1.68 14.93
CA TRP A 11 -16.45 -2.73 15.33
C TRP A 11 -15.71 -3.35 14.14
N THR A 12 -16.39 -3.56 13.01
CA THR A 12 -15.75 -4.09 11.80
C THR A 12 -14.57 -3.23 11.36
N HIS A 13 -14.73 -1.90 11.35
CA HIS A 13 -13.68 -0.98 10.94
C HIS A 13 -12.64 -0.72 12.04
N LEU A 14 -13.02 -0.58 13.32
CA LEU A 14 -12.04 -0.43 14.40
C LEU A 14 -11.13 -1.68 14.55
N LEU A 15 -11.67 -2.88 14.40
CA LEU A 15 -10.87 -4.10 14.36
C LEU A 15 -9.93 -4.11 13.15
N ALA A 16 -10.40 -3.69 11.97
CA ALA A 16 -9.56 -3.55 10.79
C ALA A 16 -8.44 -2.51 10.99
N ALA A 17 -8.67 -1.42 11.73
CA ALA A 17 -7.64 -0.46 12.11
C ALA A 17 -6.56 -1.10 13.00
N LEU A 18 -6.95 -1.88 14.02
CA LEU A 18 -6.01 -2.60 14.89
C LEU A 18 -5.20 -3.67 14.12
N ILE A 19 -5.85 -4.39 13.20
CA ILE A 19 -5.17 -5.34 12.31
C ILE A 19 -4.18 -4.61 11.39
N THR A 20 -4.57 -3.46 10.85
CA THR A 20 -3.69 -2.63 10.02
C THR A 20 -2.47 -2.16 10.80
N LEU A 21 -2.65 -1.74 12.06
CA LEU A 21 -1.55 -1.29 12.91
C LEU A 21 -0.55 -2.43 13.20
N SER A 22 -1.07 -3.58 13.62
CA SER A 22 -0.25 -4.75 13.98
C SER A 22 0.49 -5.33 12.77
N THR A 23 -0.22 -5.55 11.66
CA THR A 23 0.38 -6.08 10.43
C THR A 23 1.23 -5.04 9.70
N GLY A 24 0.99 -3.74 9.93
CA GLY A 24 1.78 -2.63 9.39
C GLY A 24 3.25 -2.72 9.79
N PHE A 25 3.53 -3.09 11.04
CA PHE A 25 4.90 -3.36 11.49
C PHE A 25 5.57 -4.47 10.66
N MET A 26 4.86 -5.57 10.41
CA MET A 26 5.37 -6.69 9.59
C MET A 26 5.62 -6.24 8.15
N LEU A 27 4.74 -5.42 7.58
CA LEU A 27 4.87 -4.87 6.24
C LEU A 27 6.11 -3.98 6.11
N LEU A 28 6.31 -3.06 7.05
CA LEU A 28 7.48 -2.17 7.06
C LEU A 28 8.79 -2.93 7.24
N ARG A 29 8.80 -3.93 8.14
CA ARG A 29 9.96 -4.82 8.31
C ARG A 29 10.26 -5.59 7.01
N LYS A 30 9.24 -6.07 6.32
CA LYS A 30 9.39 -6.80 5.06
C LYS A 30 9.96 -5.92 3.94
N GLY A 31 9.55 -4.65 3.88
CA GLY A 31 10.03 -3.69 2.88
C GLY A 31 11.26 -2.87 3.25
N TRP A 32 11.86 -3.13 4.41
CA TRP A 32 12.97 -2.35 4.96
C TRP A 32 14.18 -2.23 4.00
N GLY A 33 14.94 -1.16 4.13
CA GLY A 33 16.21 -0.95 3.43
C GLY A 33 16.18 0.03 2.25
N ASN A 34 15.02 0.22 1.60
CA ASN A 34 14.85 1.17 0.52
C ASN A 34 13.95 2.33 0.95
N LYS A 35 14.50 3.53 1.08
CA LYS A 35 13.78 4.71 1.62
C LYS A 35 12.48 5.01 0.86
N LEU A 36 12.51 4.97 -0.47
CA LEU A 36 11.34 5.26 -1.30
C LEU A 36 10.26 4.18 -1.14
N ARG A 37 10.66 2.91 -1.06
CA ARG A 37 9.75 1.79 -0.80
C ARG A 37 9.11 1.93 0.57
N VAL A 38 9.92 2.12 1.62
CA VAL A 38 9.43 2.28 2.99
C VAL A 38 8.48 3.47 3.10
N ALA A 39 8.82 4.63 2.53
CA ALA A 39 7.94 5.80 2.51
C ALA A 39 6.58 5.48 1.86
N SER A 40 6.58 4.76 0.72
CA SER A 40 5.34 4.37 0.04
C SER A 40 4.47 3.41 0.86
N LEU A 41 5.10 2.51 1.65
CA LEU A 41 4.41 1.58 2.54
C LEU A 41 3.86 2.30 3.78
N VAL A 42 4.56 3.32 4.29
CA VAL A 42 4.09 4.16 5.39
C VAL A 42 2.85 4.96 4.96
N VAL A 43 2.87 5.58 3.77
CA VAL A 43 1.71 6.28 3.22
C VAL A 43 0.50 5.34 3.12
N PHE A 44 0.71 4.15 2.54
CA PHE A 44 -0.32 3.11 2.45
C PHE A 44 -0.92 2.74 3.82
N MET A 45 -0.06 2.47 4.80
CA MET A 45 -0.47 2.13 6.16
C MET A 45 -1.25 3.26 6.84
N ILE A 46 -0.79 4.51 6.71
CA ILE A 46 -1.46 5.68 7.30
C ILE A 46 -2.84 5.86 6.67
N CYS A 47 -2.98 5.75 5.35
CA CYS A 47 -4.28 5.88 4.68
C CYS A 47 -5.27 4.80 5.12
N PHE A 48 -4.82 3.55 5.31
CA PHE A 48 -5.66 2.46 5.82
C PHE A 48 -6.07 2.70 7.26
N LEU A 49 -5.12 3.07 8.13
CA LEU A 49 -5.41 3.40 9.53
C LEU A 49 -6.39 4.56 9.62
N PHE A 50 -6.19 5.60 8.82
CA PHE A 50 -7.05 6.77 8.79
C PHE A 50 -8.47 6.40 8.38
N MET A 51 -8.65 5.67 7.26
CA MET A 51 -9.97 5.24 6.80
C MET A 51 -10.71 4.41 7.85
N PHE A 52 -10.10 3.33 8.32
CA PHE A 52 -10.76 2.45 9.26
C PHE A 52 -11.02 3.12 10.62
N SER A 53 -10.14 4.01 11.07
CA SER A 53 -10.35 4.74 12.33
C SER A 53 -11.45 5.78 12.20
N MET A 54 -11.45 6.62 11.16
CA MET A 54 -12.46 7.66 10.98
C MET A 54 -13.85 7.05 10.81
N SER A 55 -13.96 5.99 10.01
CA SER A 55 -15.20 5.24 9.84
C SER A 55 -15.69 4.60 11.13
N GLY A 56 -14.81 3.86 11.81
CA GLY A 56 -15.13 3.23 13.08
C GLY A 56 -15.65 4.24 14.12
N ILE A 57 -14.96 5.37 14.28
CA ILE A 57 -15.37 6.43 15.21
C ILE A 57 -16.69 7.09 14.78
N TYR A 58 -16.88 7.34 13.47
CA TYR A 58 -18.14 7.91 12.97
C TYR A 58 -19.36 7.06 13.37
N HIS A 59 -19.27 5.74 13.21
CA HIS A 59 -20.34 4.81 13.58
C HIS A 59 -20.46 4.58 15.09
N ALA A 60 -19.40 4.86 15.85
CA ALA A 60 -19.45 4.81 17.31
C ALA A 60 -20.24 5.95 17.91
N LEU A 61 -20.10 7.16 17.37
CA LEU A 61 -20.65 8.38 17.97
C LEU A 61 -22.17 8.50 17.80
N GLU A 62 -22.81 8.96 18.86
CA GLU A 62 -24.22 9.38 18.84
C GLU A 62 -24.43 10.63 17.96
N PRO A 63 -25.66 10.90 17.50
CA PRO A 63 -25.98 12.13 16.78
C PRO A 63 -25.51 13.39 17.53
N GLY A 64 -24.70 14.21 16.88
CA GLY A 64 -24.15 15.43 17.47
C GLY A 64 -23.05 16.03 16.61
N PHE A 65 -22.46 17.14 17.08
CA PHE A 65 -21.42 17.86 16.34
C PHE A 65 -20.20 16.97 16.03
N GLY A 66 -19.75 16.18 17.00
CA GLY A 66 -18.63 15.25 16.82
C GLY A 66 -18.90 14.26 15.67
N ARG A 67 -20.09 13.65 15.63
CA ARG A 67 -20.46 12.73 14.55
C ARG A 67 -20.48 13.40 13.18
N GLN A 68 -20.89 14.67 13.08
CA GLN A 68 -20.86 15.41 11.81
C GLN A 68 -19.43 15.65 11.32
N VAL A 69 -18.49 15.92 12.22
CA VAL A 69 -17.06 16.04 11.89
C VAL A 69 -16.52 14.70 11.39
N PHE A 70 -16.76 13.62 12.14
CA PHE A 70 -16.27 12.30 11.75
C PHE A 70 -16.94 11.77 10.48
N ARG A 71 -18.20 12.15 10.18
CA ARG A 71 -18.84 11.87 8.89
C ARG A 71 -18.04 12.46 7.72
N ARG A 72 -17.62 13.73 7.85
CA ARG A 72 -16.79 14.38 6.83
C ARG A 72 -15.44 13.68 6.67
N LEU A 73 -14.82 13.31 7.79
CA LEU A 73 -13.54 12.61 7.79
C LEU A 73 -13.64 11.18 7.22
N ASP A 74 -14.73 10.48 7.49
CA ASP A 74 -15.01 9.14 6.98
C ASP A 74 -15.10 9.13 5.45
N TYR A 75 -15.92 10.03 4.89
CA TYR A 75 -16.02 10.20 3.44
C TYR A 75 -14.70 10.69 2.81
N ALA A 76 -14.02 11.64 3.47
CA ALA A 76 -12.71 12.11 3.04
C ALA A 76 -11.67 10.99 3.00
N ALA A 77 -11.73 10.05 3.95
CA ALA A 77 -10.76 8.99 4.06
C ALA A 77 -10.82 7.99 2.90
N ILE A 78 -11.97 7.81 2.26
CA ILE A 78 -12.11 6.97 1.05
C ILE A 78 -11.19 7.47 -0.07
N TYR A 79 -11.16 8.77 -0.35
CA TYR A 79 -10.24 9.37 -1.34
C TYR A 79 -8.78 9.08 -1.01
N THR A 80 -8.41 9.26 0.26
CA THR A 80 -7.03 9.00 0.71
C THR A 80 -6.68 7.52 0.63
N MET A 81 -7.62 6.61 0.89
CA MET A 81 -7.40 5.16 0.79
C MET A 81 -7.17 4.73 -0.65
N ILE A 82 -7.93 5.27 -1.61
CA ILE A 82 -7.74 4.96 -3.04
C ILE A 82 -6.34 5.41 -3.50
N ALA A 83 -5.94 6.65 -3.22
CA ALA A 83 -4.61 7.16 -3.58
C ALA A 83 -3.47 6.48 -2.78
N GLY A 84 -3.70 6.21 -1.50
CA GLY A 84 -2.80 5.49 -0.61
C GLY A 84 -2.51 4.09 -1.12
N THR A 85 -3.52 3.37 -1.62
CA THR A 85 -3.38 2.04 -2.24
C THR A 85 -2.54 2.10 -3.51
N ALA A 86 -2.75 3.11 -4.35
CA ALA A 86 -1.98 3.26 -5.58
C ALA A 86 -0.50 3.59 -5.33
N THR A 87 -0.17 4.19 -4.19
CA THR A 87 1.18 4.65 -3.84
C THR A 87 2.24 3.55 -3.88
N PRO A 88 2.19 2.49 -3.06
CA PRO A 88 3.17 1.42 -3.14
C PRO A 88 3.07 0.61 -4.43
N ILE A 89 1.89 0.47 -5.05
CA ILE A 89 1.75 -0.17 -6.38
C ILE A 89 2.64 0.55 -7.39
N HIS A 90 2.50 1.87 -7.52
CA HIS A 90 3.26 2.61 -8.53
C HIS A 90 4.73 2.77 -8.19
N ILE A 91 5.06 2.92 -6.91
CA ILE A 91 6.46 2.95 -6.46
C ILE A 91 7.17 1.62 -6.73
N ILE A 92 6.54 0.48 -6.45
CA ILE A 92 7.19 -0.83 -6.60
C ILE A 92 7.17 -1.30 -8.06
N PHE A 93 6.03 -1.21 -8.75
CA PHE A 93 5.80 -1.86 -10.04
C PHE A 93 6.20 -0.99 -11.24
N PHE A 94 6.28 0.32 -11.08
CA PHE A 94 6.50 1.23 -12.21
C PHE A 94 7.73 2.11 -12.01
N ARG A 95 8.18 2.74 -13.11
CA ARG A 95 9.32 3.66 -13.17
C ARG A 95 9.00 4.83 -14.10
N GLY A 96 9.66 5.97 -13.90
CA GLY A 96 9.50 7.15 -14.76
C GLY A 96 8.07 7.72 -14.71
N TRP A 97 7.55 8.14 -15.86
CA TRP A 97 6.21 8.73 -15.97
C TRP A 97 5.09 7.83 -15.45
N ARG A 98 5.13 6.53 -15.78
CA ARG A 98 4.12 5.56 -15.30
C ARG A 98 4.10 5.42 -13.78
N ARG A 99 5.17 5.80 -13.07
CA ARG A 99 5.18 5.88 -11.61
C ARG A 99 4.66 7.24 -11.16
N TRP A 100 5.36 8.31 -11.55
CA TRP A 100 5.17 9.62 -10.93
C TRP A 100 3.98 10.37 -11.51
N GLY A 101 3.76 10.33 -12.83
CA GLY A 101 2.63 11.01 -13.48
C GLY A 101 1.29 10.44 -13.00
N VAL A 102 1.18 9.11 -12.91
CA VAL A 102 -0.05 8.47 -12.39
C VAL A 102 -0.26 8.76 -10.91
N LEU A 103 0.80 8.75 -10.09
CA LEU A 103 0.66 9.10 -8.68
C LEU A 103 0.25 10.55 -8.47
N LEU A 104 0.85 11.49 -9.20
CA LEU A 104 0.46 12.90 -9.13
C LEU A 104 -1.00 13.08 -9.54
N PHE A 105 -1.44 12.42 -10.61
CA PHE A 105 -2.83 12.45 -11.03
C PHE A 105 -3.78 11.90 -9.95
N LEU A 106 -3.50 10.71 -9.40
CA LEU A 106 -4.36 10.10 -8.40
C LEU A 106 -4.42 10.90 -7.10
N TRP A 107 -3.29 11.43 -6.62
CA TRP A 107 -3.27 12.29 -5.44
C TRP A 107 -3.92 13.64 -5.69
N PHE A 108 -3.77 14.23 -6.88
CA PHE A 108 -4.47 15.45 -7.24
C PHE A 108 -5.99 15.25 -7.20
N VAL A 109 -6.51 14.21 -7.86
CA VAL A 109 -7.94 13.87 -7.82
C VAL A 109 -8.40 13.55 -6.40
N ALA A 110 -7.58 12.85 -5.60
CA ALA A 110 -7.89 12.56 -4.20
C ALA A 110 -8.04 13.83 -3.36
N ILE A 111 -7.11 14.78 -3.49
CA ILE A 111 -7.11 16.03 -2.72
C ILE A 111 -8.29 16.90 -3.15
N VAL A 112 -8.53 17.04 -4.46
CA VAL A 112 -9.68 17.81 -4.96
C VAL A 112 -10.98 17.18 -4.48
N GLY A 113 -11.15 15.86 -4.63
CA GLY A 113 -12.32 15.13 -4.17
C GLY A 113 -12.55 15.27 -2.66
N LEU A 114 -11.49 15.09 -1.86
CA LEU A 114 -11.52 15.28 -0.41
C LEU A 114 -11.99 16.70 -0.03
N LEU A 115 -11.42 17.74 -0.65
CA LEU A 115 -11.78 19.13 -0.33
C LEU A 115 -13.24 19.42 -0.70
N LEU A 116 -13.67 18.98 -1.89
CA LEU A 116 -15.05 19.14 -2.32
C LEU A 116 -16.01 18.42 -1.38
N THR A 117 -15.68 17.20 -0.95
CA THR A 117 -16.51 16.45 0.01
C THR A 117 -16.58 17.16 1.35
N ILE A 118 -15.46 17.63 1.92
CA ILE A 118 -15.50 18.34 3.21
C ILE A 118 -16.42 19.56 3.15
N ILE A 119 -16.43 20.29 2.02
CA ILE A 119 -17.22 21.51 1.84
C ILE A 119 -18.68 21.21 1.46
N LEU A 120 -18.92 20.21 0.61
CA LEU A 120 -20.20 20.02 -0.11
C LEU A 120 -20.96 18.75 0.28
N ILE A 121 -20.47 17.91 1.20
CA ILE A 121 -21.09 16.62 1.55
C ILE A 121 -22.58 16.73 1.87
N ASP A 122 -23.01 17.82 2.50
CA ASP A 122 -24.39 18.02 2.94
C ASP A 122 -25.35 18.25 1.76
N ASN A 123 -24.82 18.63 0.58
CA ASN A 123 -25.57 18.92 -0.64
C ASN A 123 -25.29 17.93 -1.77
N MET A 124 -24.38 16.97 -1.57
CA MET A 124 -23.93 16.09 -2.64
C MET A 124 -24.80 14.83 -2.69
N PRO A 125 -25.45 14.52 -3.82
CA PRO A 125 -26.27 13.33 -3.92
C PRO A 125 -25.41 12.07 -3.86
N GLU A 126 -25.92 11.03 -3.19
CA GLU A 126 -25.20 9.77 -2.93
C GLU A 126 -24.63 9.13 -4.21
N TRP A 127 -25.43 9.09 -5.29
CA TRP A 127 -25.01 8.51 -6.57
C TRP A 127 -23.78 9.21 -7.15
N LEU A 128 -23.63 10.53 -6.95
CA LEU A 128 -22.51 11.30 -7.46
C LEU A 128 -21.24 10.96 -6.68
N THR A 129 -21.35 10.93 -5.35
CA THR A 129 -20.26 10.53 -4.45
C THR A 129 -19.75 9.13 -4.81
N LEU A 130 -20.68 8.17 -4.95
CA LEU A 130 -20.38 6.81 -5.31
C LEU A 130 -19.70 6.70 -6.69
N THR A 131 -20.22 7.44 -7.68
CA THR A 131 -19.66 7.47 -9.03
C THR A 131 -18.21 7.97 -9.02
N ILE A 132 -17.92 9.02 -8.24
CA ILE A 132 -16.56 9.56 -8.11
C ILE A 132 -15.63 8.51 -7.49
N PHE A 133 -16.03 7.84 -6.41
CA PHE A 133 -15.23 6.81 -5.76
C PHE A 133 -14.91 5.63 -6.69
N ILE A 134 -15.93 5.08 -7.34
CA ILE A 134 -15.78 3.96 -8.27
C ILE A 134 -14.90 4.38 -9.46
N SER A 135 -15.14 5.55 -10.04
CA SER A 135 -14.36 6.05 -11.19
C SER A 135 -12.89 6.26 -10.82
N MET A 136 -12.63 6.83 -9.64
CA MET A 136 -11.27 7.03 -9.15
C MET A 136 -10.56 5.69 -8.91
N GLY A 137 -11.23 4.71 -8.28
CA GLY A 137 -10.69 3.37 -8.07
C GLY A 137 -10.36 2.66 -9.39
N TRP A 138 -11.28 2.68 -10.34
CA TRP A 138 -11.11 2.02 -11.64
C TRP A 138 -10.22 2.78 -12.62
N SER A 139 -9.88 4.05 -12.37
CA SER A 139 -8.89 4.78 -13.19
C SER A 139 -7.52 4.06 -13.23
N ALA A 140 -7.21 3.23 -12.22
CA ALA A 140 -6.01 2.40 -12.17
C ALA A 140 -6.05 1.18 -13.12
N ILE A 141 -7.16 0.92 -13.84
CA ILE A 141 -7.29 -0.22 -14.75
C ILE A 141 -6.21 -0.23 -15.84
N ILE A 142 -5.83 0.96 -16.33
CA ILE A 142 -4.76 1.09 -17.32
C ILE A 142 -3.44 0.58 -16.72
N SER A 143 -3.10 1.02 -15.51
CA SER A 143 -1.93 0.52 -14.79
C SER A 143 -2.03 -0.99 -14.54
N MET A 144 -3.21 -1.52 -14.22
CA MET A 144 -3.42 -2.95 -14.00
C MET A 144 -3.19 -3.78 -15.27
N ILE A 145 -3.66 -3.33 -16.44
CA ILE A 145 -3.40 -3.99 -17.73
C ILE A 145 -1.90 -4.02 -18.04
N HIS A 146 -1.20 -2.91 -17.79
CA HIS A 146 0.25 -2.87 -17.96
C HIS A 146 0.97 -3.80 -16.97
N ALA A 147 0.53 -3.82 -15.72
CA ALA A 147 1.08 -4.70 -14.68
C ALA A 147 0.85 -6.17 -15.03
N TRP A 148 -0.32 -6.54 -15.54
CA TRP A 148 -0.62 -7.88 -16.03
C TRP A 148 0.37 -8.30 -17.12
N LYS A 149 0.56 -7.47 -18.15
CA LYS A 149 1.49 -7.79 -19.25
C LYS A 149 2.94 -7.96 -18.79
N LEU A 150 3.34 -7.30 -17.71
CA LEU A 150 4.70 -7.36 -17.17
C LEU A 150 4.90 -8.47 -16.14
N TYR A 151 3.93 -8.74 -15.29
CA TYR A 151 4.09 -9.54 -14.08
C TYR A 151 3.21 -10.81 -14.07
N GLY A 152 2.33 -10.97 -15.04
CA GLY A 152 1.35 -12.05 -15.09
C GLY A 152 0.14 -11.78 -14.21
N PHE A 153 -1.02 -12.31 -14.63
CA PHE A 153 -2.31 -12.07 -13.97
C PHE A 153 -2.29 -12.53 -12.51
N GLN A 154 -1.77 -13.71 -12.25
CA GLN A 154 -1.81 -14.32 -10.92
C GLN A 154 -1.10 -13.48 -9.84
N ARG A 155 -0.10 -12.68 -10.22
CA ARG A 155 0.64 -11.84 -9.26
C ARG A 155 0.00 -10.48 -9.00
N ILE A 156 -0.97 -10.08 -9.82
CA ILE A 156 -1.62 -8.77 -9.76
C ILE A 156 -3.15 -8.86 -9.59
N SER A 157 -3.72 -10.06 -9.70
CA SER A 157 -5.17 -10.32 -9.62
C SER A 157 -5.79 -9.87 -8.29
N LEU A 158 -5.02 -9.85 -7.20
CA LEU A 158 -5.47 -9.30 -5.92
C LEU A 158 -5.87 -7.82 -6.01
N ALA A 159 -5.25 -7.02 -6.90
CA ALA A 159 -5.70 -5.64 -7.15
C ALA A 159 -7.08 -5.61 -7.82
N LEU A 160 -7.30 -6.50 -8.79
CA LEU A 160 -8.57 -6.63 -9.49
C LEU A 160 -9.67 -7.09 -8.52
N TYR A 161 -9.41 -8.16 -7.77
CA TYR A 161 -10.37 -8.68 -6.81
C TYR A 161 -10.67 -7.68 -5.69
N GLY A 162 -9.68 -6.89 -5.26
CA GLY A 162 -9.89 -5.78 -4.34
C GLY A 162 -10.83 -4.71 -4.91
N GLY A 163 -10.60 -4.26 -6.14
CA GLY A 163 -11.47 -3.31 -6.84
C GLY A 163 -12.89 -3.83 -7.07
N VAL A 164 -13.03 -5.11 -7.43
CA VAL A 164 -14.33 -5.77 -7.57
C VAL A 164 -15.04 -5.83 -6.21
N ALA A 165 -14.35 -6.21 -5.12
CA ALA A 165 -14.94 -6.25 -3.79
C ALA A 165 -15.49 -4.89 -3.37
N TYR A 166 -14.73 -3.80 -3.57
CA TYR A 166 -15.22 -2.45 -3.30
C TYR A 166 -16.46 -2.10 -4.13
N THR A 167 -16.46 -2.45 -5.42
CA THR A 167 -17.57 -2.15 -6.33
C THR A 167 -18.84 -2.90 -5.93
N VAL A 168 -18.72 -4.20 -5.61
CA VAL A 168 -19.84 -5.04 -5.17
C VAL A 168 -20.40 -4.54 -3.85
N GLY A 169 -19.54 -4.23 -2.87
CA GLY A 169 -19.98 -3.66 -1.60
C GLY A 169 -20.75 -2.37 -1.79
N ALA A 170 -20.20 -1.45 -2.59
CA ALA A 170 -20.83 -0.15 -2.80
C ALA A 170 -22.14 -0.25 -3.60
N PHE A 171 -22.25 -1.23 -4.51
CA PHE A 171 -23.50 -1.56 -5.19
C PHE A 171 -24.56 -2.10 -4.21
N ILE A 172 -24.18 -2.98 -3.29
CA ILE A 172 -25.08 -3.52 -2.25
C ILE A 172 -25.62 -2.39 -1.36
N ASP A 173 -24.74 -1.48 -0.92
CA ASP A 173 -25.11 -0.31 -0.12
C ASP A 173 -26.13 0.57 -0.85
N PHE A 174 -25.81 0.92 -2.10
CA PHE A 174 -26.63 1.79 -2.94
C PHE A 174 -28.01 1.20 -3.23
N MET A 175 -28.07 -0.10 -3.53
CA MET A 175 -29.32 -0.81 -3.79
C MET A 175 -30.10 -1.17 -2.52
N ARG A 176 -29.56 -0.85 -1.33
CA ARG A 176 -30.18 -1.14 -0.02
C ARG A 176 -30.48 -2.64 0.15
N ILE A 177 -29.57 -3.50 -0.30
CA ILE A 177 -29.74 -4.96 -0.21
C ILE A 177 -29.31 -5.42 1.19
N ASP A 178 -30.28 -5.71 2.04
CA ASP A 178 -30.03 -6.16 3.42
C ASP A 178 -29.61 -7.64 3.50
N GLY A 179 -28.92 -7.97 4.59
CA GLY A 179 -28.43 -9.31 4.87
C GLY A 179 -29.44 -10.22 5.55
N PRO A 180 -29.04 -11.48 5.79
CA PRO A 180 -29.92 -12.51 6.34
C PRO A 180 -30.28 -12.31 7.82
N PHE A 181 -29.60 -11.40 8.53
CA PHE A 181 -29.84 -11.11 9.94
C PHE A 181 -30.35 -9.67 10.14
N PRO A 182 -31.69 -9.46 10.13
CA PRO A 182 -32.30 -8.15 10.32
C PRO A 182 -31.84 -7.48 11.62
N GLY A 183 -31.49 -6.20 11.55
CA GLY A 183 -31.00 -5.42 12.69
C GLY A 183 -29.53 -5.65 13.07
N ILE A 184 -28.83 -6.60 12.41
CA ILE A 184 -27.39 -6.87 12.63
C ILE A 184 -26.58 -6.65 11.35
N THR A 185 -27.06 -7.14 10.21
CA THR A 185 -26.39 -7.00 8.91
C THR A 185 -27.30 -6.29 7.93
N GLY A 186 -27.37 -4.96 8.00
CA GLY A 186 -27.96 -4.15 6.93
C GLY A 186 -27.01 -4.03 5.74
N HIS A 187 -27.51 -3.44 4.66
CA HIS A 187 -26.74 -3.15 3.44
C HIS A 187 -25.41 -2.42 3.72
N HIS A 188 -25.42 -1.46 4.65
CA HIS A 188 -24.23 -0.67 5.01
C HIS A 188 -23.19 -1.48 5.79
N GLU A 189 -23.64 -2.35 6.70
CA GLU A 189 -22.79 -3.30 7.39
C GLU A 189 -22.14 -4.30 6.42
N ILE A 190 -22.88 -4.75 5.41
CA ILE A 190 -22.32 -5.60 4.35
C ILE A 190 -21.28 -4.83 3.53
N PHE A 191 -21.54 -3.57 3.20
CA PHE A 191 -20.57 -2.71 2.54
C PHE A 191 -19.26 -2.63 3.33
N HIS A 192 -19.31 -2.43 4.65
CA HIS A 192 -18.12 -2.44 5.52
C HIS A 192 -17.32 -3.73 5.39
N LEU A 193 -17.99 -4.89 5.36
CA LEU A 193 -17.32 -6.18 5.17
C LEU A 193 -16.61 -6.28 3.81
N PHE A 194 -17.25 -5.81 2.74
CA PHE A 194 -16.64 -5.76 1.40
C PHE A 194 -15.47 -4.77 1.32
N VAL A 195 -15.56 -3.64 2.05
CA VAL A 195 -14.46 -2.67 2.18
C VAL A 195 -13.26 -3.31 2.88
N VAL A 196 -13.48 -4.02 3.99
CA VAL A 196 -12.44 -4.77 4.71
C VAL A 196 -11.84 -5.86 3.82
N LEU A 197 -12.68 -6.60 3.07
CA LEU A 197 -12.23 -7.63 2.14
C LEU A 197 -11.35 -7.04 1.03
N GLY A 198 -11.80 -5.95 0.39
CA GLY A 198 -11.04 -5.25 -0.64
C GLY A 198 -9.69 -4.75 -0.12
N ALA A 199 -9.70 -4.13 1.07
CA ALA A 199 -8.50 -3.67 1.76
C ALA A 199 -7.54 -4.83 2.04
N ALA A 200 -8.03 -5.98 2.52
CA ALA A 200 -7.21 -7.15 2.77
C ALA A 200 -6.55 -7.70 1.48
N MET A 201 -7.24 -7.66 0.34
CA MET A 201 -6.66 -8.06 -0.95
C MET A 201 -5.55 -7.12 -1.39
N HIS A 202 -5.76 -5.81 -1.30
CA HIS A 202 -4.73 -4.81 -1.58
C HIS A 202 -3.55 -4.93 -0.62
N TRP A 203 -3.81 -5.11 0.67
CA TRP A 203 -2.77 -5.32 1.69
C TRP A 203 -1.91 -6.54 1.38
N LYS A 204 -2.54 -7.68 1.08
CA LYS A 204 -1.85 -8.92 0.72
C LYS A 204 -1.02 -8.76 -0.56
N LEU A 205 -1.55 -8.07 -1.57
CA LEU A 205 -0.80 -7.72 -2.77
C LEU A 205 0.48 -6.95 -2.41
N ILE A 206 0.34 -5.84 -1.68
CA ILE A 206 1.48 -5.00 -1.31
C ILE A 206 2.48 -5.77 -0.46
N TYR A 207 2.01 -6.57 0.50
CA TYR A 207 2.87 -7.43 1.31
C TYR A 207 3.66 -8.43 0.47
N ASN A 208 3.06 -9.05 -0.56
CA ASN A 208 3.74 -9.98 -1.47
C ASN A 208 4.86 -9.30 -2.26
N TRP A 209 4.70 -8.01 -2.57
CA TRP A 209 5.63 -7.25 -3.41
C TRP A 209 6.58 -6.33 -2.62
N ALA A 210 6.43 -6.25 -1.29
CA ALA A 210 7.15 -5.30 -0.43
C ALA A 210 8.69 -5.42 -0.46
N GLN A 211 9.27 -6.53 -0.94
CA GLN A 211 10.72 -6.73 -1.04
C GLN A 211 11.33 -6.32 -2.38
N GLN A 212 10.49 -6.01 -3.37
CA GLN A 212 10.97 -5.76 -4.73
C GLN A 212 11.74 -4.43 -4.80
N PRO A 213 12.80 -4.34 -5.63
CA PRO A 213 13.63 -3.15 -5.72
C PRO A 213 12.83 -2.00 -6.35
N THR A 214 13.20 -0.75 -6.06
CA THR A 214 12.56 0.45 -6.64
C THR A 214 13.46 1.21 -7.63
N HIS A 215 14.73 0.86 -7.73
CA HIS A 215 15.74 1.54 -8.56
C HIS A 215 16.12 0.71 -9.79
N LYS A 216 16.71 1.35 -10.81
CA LYS A 216 17.17 0.66 -12.04
C LYS A 216 18.63 0.16 -11.96
N LYS A 217 19.40 0.61 -10.97
CA LYS A 217 20.82 0.31 -10.79
C LYS A 217 21.07 -0.12 -9.35
N LEU A 218 21.65 -1.29 -9.14
CA LEU A 218 22.02 -1.81 -7.83
C LEU A 218 23.55 -1.75 -7.70
N ILE A 219 24.03 -1.05 -6.67
CA ILE A 219 25.47 -0.87 -6.44
C ILE A 219 25.83 -1.56 -5.13
N PHE A 220 26.79 -2.47 -5.17
CA PHE A 220 27.37 -3.12 -4.01
C PHE A 220 28.69 -2.45 -3.65
N MET A 221 28.77 -1.96 -2.42
CA MET A 221 30.00 -1.48 -1.80
C MET A 221 30.68 -2.70 -1.18
N VAL A 222 31.85 -3.06 -1.70
CA VAL A 222 32.61 -4.25 -1.30
C VAL A 222 33.79 -3.80 -0.45
N ARG A 223 33.86 -4.33 0.77
CA ARG A 223 35.01 -4.20 1.67
C ARG A 223 35.68 -5.55 1.86
N GLU A 224 36.99 -5.54 1.93
CA GLU A 224 37.81 -6.71 2.22
C GLU A 224 38.11 -6.69 3.72
N LYS A 225 37.57 -7.67 4.46
CA LYS A 225 37.73 -7.77 5.91
C LYS A 225 38.94 -8.63 6.28
N SER A 226 39.27 -9.60 5.44
CA SER A 226 40.50 -10.38 5.47
C SER A 226 40.77 -10.92 4.05
N GLU A 227 41.93 -11.54 3.85
CA GLU A 227 42.32 -12.15 2.56
C GLU A 227 41.29 -13.17 2.04
N PHE A 228 40.48 -13.75 2.94
CA PHE A 228 39.45 -14.75 2.62
C PHE A 228 38.01 -14.28 2.92
N GLU A 229 37.79 -13.00 3.22
CA GLU A 229 36.46 -12.47 3.56
C GLU A 229 36.16 -11.14 2.87
N LEU A 230 35.25 -11.17 1.90
CA LEU A 230 34.66 -9.99 1.26
C LEU A 230 33.24 -9.76 1.80
N ILE A 231 32.92 -8.52 2.16
CA ILE A 231 31.57 -8.10 2.54
C ILE A 231 31.05 -7.09 1.54
N ALA A 232 29.96 -7.45 0.85
CA ALA A 232 29.24 -6.57 -0.05
C ALA A 232 27.95 -6.04 0.60
N ARG A 233 27.78 -4.72 0.63
CA ARG A 233 26.54 -4.06 1.07
C ARG A 233 25.91 -3.31 -0.09
N ALA A 234 24.62 -3.56 -0.34
CA ALA A 234 23.89 -2.82 -1.38
C ALA A 234 23.59 -1.38 -0.93
N VAL A 235 23.84 -0.41 -1.82
CA VAL A 235 23.45 0.98 -1.60
C VAL A 235 21.96 1.14 -1.82
N GLY A 236 21.24 1.61 -0.80
CA GLY A 236 19.79 1.86 -0.88
C GLY A 236 18.92 0.60 -0.76
N GLU A 237 19.48 -0.52 -0.32
CA GLU A 237 18.76 -1.73 0.07
C GLU A 237 19.39 -2.34 1.32
N ASN A 238 18.61 -3.08 2.11
CA ASN A 238 19.13 -3.81 3.27
C ASN A 238 19.64 -5.19 2.84
N ILE A 239 20.67 -5.21 1.98
CA ILE A 239 21.28 -6.43 1.46
C ILE A 239 22.75 -6.45 1.88
N ARG A 240 23.14 -7.50 2.59
CA ARG A 240 24.52 -7.78 2.98
C ARG A 240 24.86 -9.21 2.60
N ILE A 241 25.91 -9.38 1.82
CA ILE A 241 26.38 -10.69 1.33
C ILE A 241 27.87 -10.80 1.68
N SER A 242 28.24 -11.87 2.37
CA SER A 242 29.63 -12.27 2.56
C SER A 242 30.03 -13.34 1.55
N ALA A 243 31.28 -13.29 1.13
CA ALA A 243 31.86 -14.22 0.15
C ALA A 243 33.35 -14.40 0.40
N THR A 244 33.91 -15.53 -0.05
CA THR A 244 35.34 -15.84 0.12
C THR A 244 36.22 -15.34 -1.03
N SER A 245 35.61 -15.03 -2.18
CA SER A 245 36.31 -14.52 -3.35
C SER A 245 35.40 -13.61 -4.18
N ARG A 246 35.99 -12.87 -5.13
CA ARG A 246 35.20 -12.02 -6.03
C ARG A 246 34.26 -12.84 -6.93
N GLN A 247 34.65 -14.05 -7.30
CA GLN A 247 33.81 -14.95 -8.10
C GLN A 247 32.65 -15.51 -7.26
N ASP A 248 32.93 -15.94 -6.03
CA ASP A 248 31.90 -16.38 -5.08
C ASP A 248 30.91 -15.24 -4.78
N LEU A 249 31.40 -14.01 -4.62
CA LEU A 249 30.54 -12.84 -4.41
C LEU A 249 29.58 -12.62 -5.57
N ARG A 250 30.08 -12.66 -6.82
CA ARG A 250 29.23 -12.48 -8.01
C ARG A 250 28.16 -13.57 -8.10
N ARG A 251 28.52 -14.82 -7.81
CA ARG A 251 27.60 -15.96 -7.77
C ARG A 251 26.51 -15.75 -6.72
N ARG A 252 26.88 -15.48 -5.46
CA ARG A 252 25.93 -15.26 -4.36
C ARG A 252 25.01 -14.07 -4.59
N VAL A 253 25.52 -12.98 -5.16
CA VAL A 253 24.70 -11.81 -5.53
C VAL A 253 23.69 -12.17 -6.61
N LYS A 254 24.10 -12.93 -7.62
CA LYS A 254 23.19 -13.39 -8.67
C LYS A 254 22.10 -14.31 -8.09
N GLU A 255 22.48 -15.31 -7.30
CA GLU A 255 21.54 -16.21 -6.59
C GLU A 255 20.56 -15.43 -5.72
N TYR A 256 21.05 -14.44 -4.97
CA TYR A 256 20.19 -13.56 -4.17
C TYR A 256 19.15 -12.83 -5.02
N ILE A 257 19.58 -12.24 -6.15
CA ILE A 257 18.71 -11.50 -7.07
C ILE A 257 17.67 -12.44 -7.68
N ASP A 258 18.10 -13.59 -8.19
CA ASP A 258 17.24 -14.55 -8.89
C ASP A 258 16.18 -15.15 -7.94
N LEU A 259 16.52 -15.35 -6.66
CA LEU A 259 15.59 -15.85 -5.65
C LEU A 259 14.59 -14.80 -5.13
N ARG A 260 15.00 -13.53 -5.03
CA ARG A 260 14.21 -12.48 -4.35
C ARG A 260 13.46 -11.58 -5.31
N PHE A 261 14.02 -11.27 -6.49
CA PHE A 261 13.49 -10.25 -7.37
C PHE A 261 12.70 -10.87 -8.52
N HIS A 262 11.56 -10.25 -8.84
CA HIS A 262 10.83 -10.61 -10.04
C HIS A 262 11.69 -10.32 -11.27
N PRO A 263 11.74 -11.21 -12.29
CA PRO A 263 12.60 -11.02 -13.48
C PRO A 263 12.46 -9.64 -14.13
N CYS A 264 11.23 -9.13 -14.24
CA CYS A 264 10.94 -7.81 -14.83
C CYS A 264 11.36 -6.61 -13.95
N LEU A 265 11.65 -6.83 -12.66
CA LEU A 265 12.12 -5.80 -11.72
C LEU A 265 13.61 -5.90 -11.41
N VAL A 266 14.32 -6.89 -11.95
CA VAL A 266 15.77 -7.02 -11.77
C VAL A 266 16.46 -5.72 -12.23
N PRO A 267 17.31 -5.09 -11.39
CA PRO A 267 18.04 -3.89 -11.76
C PRO A 267 18.91 -4.13 -13.01
N ARG A 268 18.74 -3.29 -14.04
CA ARG A 268 19.44 -3.42 -15.34
C ARG A 268 20.96 -3.36 -15.24
N LYS A 269 21.50 -2.76 -14.17
CA LYS A 269 22.95 -2.65 -13.93
C LYS A 269 23.23 -3.02 -12.47
N VAL A 270 23.96 -4.11 -12.28
CA VAL A 270 24.55 -4.50 -10.99
C VAL A 270 26.03 -4.13 -11.03
N ARG A 271 26.51 -3.29 -10.11
CA ARG A 271 27.90 -2.83 -10.07
C ARG A 271 28.53 -3.12 -8.71
N PHE A 272 29.82 -3.43 -8.72
CA PHE A 272 30.63 -3.60 -7.53
C PHE A 272 31.63 -2.44 -7.44
N ARG A 273 31.67 -1.75 -6.30
CA ARG A 273 32.71 -0.77 -5.97
C ARG A 273 33.55 -1.35 -4.85
N TYR A 274 34.81 -1.68 -5.17
CA TYR A 274 35.77 -2.22 -4.22
C TYR A 274 36.53 -1.07 -3.57
N TYR A 275 36.61 -1.10 -2.24
CA TYR A 275 37.47 -0.20 -1.47
C TYR A 275 38.61 -1.04 -0.90
N LYS A 276 39.84 -0.57 -1.07
CA LYS A 276 40.96 -1.01 -0.24
C LYS A 276 40.88 -0.17 1.03
N ASP A 277 40.90 -0.80 2.21
CA ASP A 277 40.99 -0.06 3.46
C ASP A 277 42.33 0.70 3.46
N ILE A 278 42.26 2.03 3.34
CA ILE A 278 43.33 2.89 3.84
C ILE A 278 43.01 3.01 5.32
N MET A 279 43.70 2.21 6.15
CA MET A 279 43.67 2.37 7.60
C MET A 279 44.26 3.75 7.89
N MET A 280 43.39 4.76 8.07
CA MET A 280 43.78 5.99 8.76
C MET A 280 43.45 5.78 10.22
N ASP A 281 44.50 5.56 11.03
CA ASP A 281 44.39 5.69 12.47
C ASP A 281 43.99 7.13 12.78
N LEU A 282 42.84 7.29 13.45
CA LEU A 282 42.32 8.57 13.92
C LEU A 282 43.02 9.07 15.19
N HIS A 283 44.19 8.49 15.51
CA HIS A 283 45.05 8.86 16.62
C HIS A 283 46.48 9.10 16.14
N GLN A 284 46.72 10.28 15.59
CA GLN A 284 48.02 10.98 15.63
C GLN A 284 47.77 12.45 15.96
#